data_AF-A0AAD9N9A8-F1
#
_entry.id   AF-A0AAD9N9A8-F1
#
_cell.length_a   1.000
_cell.length_b   1.000
_cell.length_c   1.000
_cell.angle_alpha   90.00
_cell.angle_beta   90.00
_cell.angle_gamma   90.00
#
_symmetry.space_group_name_H-M   'P 1'
#
loop_
_entity.id
_entity.type
_entity.pdbx_description
1 polymer ?
#
loop_
_entity_poly.entity_id
_entity_poly.type
_entity_poly.pdbx_seq_one_letter_code
_entity_poly.pdbx_strand_id
1 'polypeptide(L)'
;MEKSADCEEADESPKEKDMTVYSPKLTRCSKSDLLEKFQKLKRRRQEIIAKSSLKRIKQMQTSVTEKVAEEFKKTDDLDVLVSHQVQLPPEVLNGNETVLPDTDGGKHMSQGDDSASSCSQTADTLSNKAQSWMDFKPFLDVNAHLQHSSRDIYRPKTKLEKQIDKAIEHGDFSTAEELSDHLAVRELGTKVVDAIDAKRYADRKKREKELLKAKQKKKLNWWLMRMISEATLA
;
A
#
# COMPACT_ATOMS: atom_id res chain seq x y z
N MET A 1 44.34 -71.15 -17.99
CA MET A 1 45.10 -70.76 -16.78
C MET A 1 44.07 -70.15 -15.85
N GLU A 2 43.50 -70.92 -14.91
CA GLU A 2 44.08 -71.14 -13.55
C GLU A 2 44.23 -69.79 -12.82
N LYS A 3 43.73 -69.51 -11.61
CA LYS A 3 43.37 -70.25 -10.39
C LYS A 3 42.47 -69.30 -9.55
N SER A 4 41.37 -69.74 -8.93
CA SER A 4 41.22 -70.42 -7.63
C SER A 4 41.46 -69.56 -6.37
N ALA A 5 40.51 -69.71 -5.42
CA ALA A 5 40.63 -69.57 -3.96
C ALA A 5 40.59 -68.12 -3.40
N ASP A 6 39.88 -67.76 -2.33
CA ASP A 6 39.26 -68.52 -1.23
C ASP A 6 38.04 -67.76 -0.67
N CYS A 7 37.03 -68.53 -0.24
CA CYS A 7 36.01 -68.09 0.72
C CYS A 7 36.50 -68.51 2.11
N GLU A 8 36.66 -67.57 3.02
CA GLU A 8 36.90 -67.86 4.43
C GLU A 8 35.84 -67.18 5.29
N GLU A 9 35.17 -68.03 6.06
CA GLU A 9 34.12 -67.79 7.02
C GLU A 9 34.75 -67.28 8.32
N ALA A 10 34.26 -66.16 8.84
CA ALA A 10 34.53 -65.71 10.20
C ALA A 10 33.25 -65.19 10.84
N ASP A 11 32.66 -66.08 11.62
CA ASP A 11 31.68 -65.85 12.67
C ASP A 11 32.22 -64.82 13.68
N GLU A 12 31.53 -63.68 13.82
CA GLU A 12 31.70 -62.84 15.00
C GLU A 12 30.39 -62.14 15.36
N SER A 13 29.65 -62.78 16.27
CA SER A 13 28.51 -62.22 17.00
C SER A 13 28.77 -60.81 17.54
N PRO A 14 27.93 -59.81 17.21
CA PRO A 14 27.95 -58.52 17.90
C PRO A 14 27.25 -58.67 19.25
N LYS A 15 28.07 -58.72 20.31
CA LYS A 15 27.68 -58.60 21.71
C LYS A 15 26.66 -57.48 21.91
N GLU A 16 25.57 -57.79 22.62
CA GLU A 16 24.63 -56.84 23.21
C GLU A 16 25.39 -55.69 23.85
N LYS A 17 25.29 -54.50 23.24
CA LYS A 17 25.68 -53.25 23.89
C LYS A 17 24.41 -52.68 24.48
N ASP A 18 24.35 -52.73 25.81
CA ASP A 18 23.36 -52.09 26.65
C ASP A 18 22.83 -50.80 26.01
N MET A 19 21.59 -50.89 25.52
CA MET A 19 20.80 -49.72 25.16
C MET A 19 20.35 -49.09 26.48
N THR A 20 21.31 -48.44 27.15
CA THR A 20 21.02 -47.54 28.26
C THR A 20 20.15 -46.43 27.69
N VAL A 21 18.85 -46.60 27.87
CA VAL A 21 17.81 -45.62 27.59
C VAL A 21 18.21 -44.35 28.33
N TYR A 22 18.83 -43.42 27.62
CA TYR A 22 19.03 -42.05 28.10
C TYR A 22 17.66 -41.38 28.06
N SER A 23 16.79 -41.75 28.99
CA SER A 23 15.60 -40.97 29.31
C SER A 23 16.11 -39.67 29.91
N PRO A 24 15.98 -38.52 29.22
CA PRO A 24 16.31 -37.25 29.83
C PRO A 24 15.36 -37.13 31.01
N LYS A 25 15.91 -37.07 32.23
CA LYS A 25 15.12 -36.75 33.43
C LYS A 25 14.46 -35.41 33.14
N LEU A 26 13.18 -35.42 32.76
CA LEU A 26 12.36 -34.22 32.64
C LEU A 26 12.17 -33.70 34.05
N THR A 27 13.15 -32.90 34.50
CA THR A 27 13.02 -32.06 35.67
C THR A 27 11.71 -31.28 35.52
N ARG A 28 10.82 -31.41 36.51
CA ARG A 28 9.50 -30.77 36.51
C ARG A 28 9.72 -29.27 36.36
N CYS A 29 9.59 -28.80 35.13
CA CYS A 29 9.69 -27.39 34.78
C CYS A 29 8.48 -26.72 35.42
N SER A 30 8.69 -25.73 36.28
CA SER A 30 7.58 -24.98 36.86
C SER A 30 6.80 -24.30 35.72
N LYS A 31 5.49 -24.05 35.91
CA LYS A 31 4.68 -23.36 34.88
C LYS A 31 5.28 -22.00 34.49
N SER A 32 5.97 -21.34 35.43
CA SER A 32 6.76 -20.12 35.21
C SER A 32 7.94 -20.34 34.26
N ASP A 33 8.71 -21.42 34.44
CA ASP A 33 9.86 -21.73 33.57
C ASP A 33 9.43 -22.05 32.13
N LEU A 34 8.29 -22.73 31.97
CA LEU A 34 7.68 -23.00 30.66
C LEU A 34 7.23 -21.71 29.97
N LEU A 35 6.60 -20.81 30.72
CA LEU A 35 6.16 -19.52 30.21
C LEU A 35 7.35 -18.64 29.81
N GLU A 36 8.42 -18.64 30.61
CA GLU A 36 9.64 -17.90 30.30
C GLU A 36 10.32 -18.44 29.03
N LYS A 37 10.40 -19.77 28.88
CA LYS A 37 10.89 -20.42 27.66
C LYS A 37 10.06 -20.03 26.43
N PHE A 38 8.73 -19.97 26.56
CA PHE A 38 7.84 -19.55 25.48
C PHE A 38 8.03 -18.08 25.10
N GLN A 39 8.14 -17.19 26.10
CA GLN A 39 8.41 -15.77 25.85
C GLN A 39 9.78 -15.56 25.20
N LYS A 40 10.79 -16.31 25.61
CA LYS A 40 12.13 -16.30 25.01
C LYS A 40 12.09 -16.77 23.55
N LEU A 41 11.30 -17.81 23.24
CA LEU A 41 11.09 -18.28 21.87
C LEU A 41 10.37 -17.23 21.01
N LYS A 42 9.35 -16.56 21.54
CA LYS A 42 8.63 -15.47 20.85
C LYS A 42 9.57 -14.32 20.49
N ARG A 43 10.40 -13.87 21.45
CA ARG A 43 11.42 -12.83 21.23
C ARG A 43 12.41 -13.23 20.13
N ARG A 44 12.95 -14.45 20.16
CA ARG A 44 13.87 -14.95 19.12
C ARG A 44 13.24 -14.96 17.73
N ARG A 45 11.97 -15.38 17.60
CA ARG A 45 11.26 -15.37 16.30
C ARG A 45 11.08 -13.96 15.77
N GLN A 46 10.65 -13.03 16.62
CA GLN A 46 10.49 -11.62 16.24
C GLN A 46 11.82 -11.02 15.78
N GLU A 47 12.92 -11.32 16.47
CA GLU A 47 14.25 -10.83 16.12
C GLU A 47 14.74 -11.40 14.77
N ILE A 48 14.48 -12.68 14.48
CA ILE A 48 14.82 -13.29 13.19
C ILE A 48 14.03 -12.65 12.06
N ILE A 49 12.72 -12.46 12.26
CA ILE A 49 11.84 -11.81 11.27
C ILE A 49 12.29 -10.36 11.03
N ALA A 50 12.62 -9.62 12.09
CA ALA A 50 13.12 -8.25 11.97
C ALA A 50 14.48 -8.19 11.25
N LYS A 51 15.40 -9.10 11.54
CA LYS A 51 16.71 -9.17 10.86
C LYS A 51 16.56 -9.54 9.39
N SER A 52 15.65 -10.45 9.03
CA SER A 52 15.43 -10.83 7.63
C SER A 52 14.74 -9.70 6.84
N SER A 53 13.76 -9.01 7.45
CA SER A 53 13.08 -7.88 6.82
C SER A 53 14.01 -6.69 6.63
N LEU A 54 14.80 -6.32 7.65
CA LEU A 54 15.75 -5.21 7.56
C LEU A 54 16.84 -5.45 6.53
N LYS A 55 17.36 -6.67 6.42
CA LYS A 55 18.34 -7.04 5.37
C LYS A 55 17.74 -6.88 3.97
N ARG A 56 16.53 -7.38 3.77
CA ARG A 56 15.82 -7.26 2.47
C ARG A 56 15.55 -5.79 2.13
N ILE A 57 15.08 -5.01 3.09
CA ILE A 57 14.84 -3.57 2.92
C ILE A 57 16.14 -2.86 2.57
N LYS A 58 17.23 -3.11 3.31
CA LYS A 58 18.54 -2.51 3.03
C LYS A 58 19.05 -2.88 1.65
N GLN A 59 18.95 -4.15 1.25
CA GLN A 59 19.33 -4.60 -0.10
C GLN A 59 18.52 -3.91 -1.19
N MET A 60 17.20 -3.78 -0.99
CA MET A 60 16.34 -3.04 -1.91
C MET A 60 16.72 -1.57 -1.99
N GLN A 61 16.96 -0.91 -0.85
CA GLN A 61 17.40 0.48 -0.80
C GLN A 61 18.72 0.66 -1.54
N THR A 62 19.73 -0.17 -1.25
CA THR A 62 21.04 -0.13 -1.93
C THR A 62 20.89 -0.32 -3.43
N SER A 63 20.12 -1.32 -3.89
CA SER A 63 19.90 -1.56 -5.32
C SER A 63 19.16 -0.40 -6.00
N VAL A 64 18.17 0.20 -5.34
CA VAL A 64 17.44 1.37 -5.86
C VAL A 64 18.37 2.58 -5.93
N THR A 65 19.13 2.86 -4.87
CA THR A 65 20.06 4.00 -4.86
C THR A 65 21.19 3.85 -5.88
N GLU A 66 21.67 2.62 -6.09
CA GLU A 66 22.71 2.31 -7.08
C GLU A 66 22.19 2.53 -8.50
N LYS A 67 21.02 1.98 -8.84
CA LYS A 67 20.38 2.22 -10.14
C LYS A 67 20.11 3.69 -10.40
N VAL A 68 19.58 4.41 -9.42
CA VAL A 68 19.33 5.85 -9.52
C VAL A 68 20.65 6.60 -9.77
N ALA A 69 21.72 6.24 -9.06
CA ALA A 69 23.05 6.82 -9.25
C ALA A 69 23.68 6.46 -10.62
N GLU A 70 23.36 5.30 -11.20
CA GLU A 70 23.78 4.93 -12.56
C GLU A 70 23.04 5.74 -13.62
N GLU A 71 21.73 5.91 -13.49
CA GLU A 71 20.93 6.74 -14.41
C GLU A 71 21.40 8.20 -14.38
N PHE A 72 21.69 8.76 -13.20
CA PHE A 72 22.24 10.12 -13.07
C PHE A 72 23.66 10.29 -13.64
N LYS A 73 24.40 9.21 -13.93
CA LYS A 73 25.72 9.28 -14.59
C LYS A 73 25.64 9.24 -16.11
N LYS A 74 24.45 9.03 -16.67
CA LYS A 74 24.25 9.04 -18.11
C LYS A 74 24.42 10.48 -18.60
N THR A 75 25.37 10.68 -19.51
CA THR A 75 25.81 12.01 -19.98
C THR A 75 24.67 12.86 -20.54
N ASP A 76 23.69 12.21 -21.18
CA ASP A 76 22.53 12.87 -21.80
C ASP A 76 21.66 13.58 -20.76
N ASP A 77 21.53 13.03 -19.55
CA ASP A 77 20.70 13.59 -18.49
C ASP A 77 21.40 14.74 -17.75
N LEU A 78 22.73 14.71 -17.68
CA LEU A 78 23.54 15.82 -17.15
C LEU A 78 23.45 17.06 -18.03
N ASP A 79 23.50 16.91 -19.35
CA ASP A 79 23.35 18.03 -20.30
C ASP A 79 21.96 18.66 -20.25
N VAL A 80 20.91 17.85 -20.02
CA VAL A 80 19.55 18.33 -19.79
C VAL A 80 19.44 19.10 -18.46
N LEU A 81 20.10 18.65 -17.40
CA LEU A 81 20.10 19.35 -16.10
C LEU A 81 20.89 20.66 -16.12
N VAL A 82 22.01 20.70 -16.85
CA VAL A 82 22.83 21.91 -17.05
C VAL A 82 22.08 22.94 -17.92
N SER A 83 21.40 22.50 -18.99
CA SER A 83 20.62 23.40 -19.86
C SER A 83 19.44 24.06 -19.14
N HIS A 84 18.90 23.45 -18.09
CA HIS A 84 17.80 23.99 -17.27
C HIS A 84 18.27 24.65 -15.96
N GLN A 85 19.57 24.96 -15.83
CA GLN A 85 20.15 25.73 -14.71
C GLN A 85 19.91 25.13 -13.32
N VAL A 86 19.83 23.81 -13.20
CA VAL A 86 19.74 23.13 -11.91
C VAL A 86 21.12 23.16 -11.24
N GLN A 87 21.24 23.87 -10.11
CA GLN A 87 22.48 23.87 -9.31
C GLN A 87 22.67 22.51 -8.62
N LEU A 88 23.56 21.68 -9.17
CA LEU A 88 23.98 20.43 -8.54
C LEU A 88 25.10 20.70 -7.51
N PRO A 89 25.12 20.00 -6.36
CA PRO A 89 26.18 20.13 -5.37
C PRO A 89 27.58 19.87 -5.96
N PRO A 90 28.62 20.58 -5.48
CA PRO A 90 29.97 20.57 -6.08
C PRO A 90 30.69 19.21 -6.03
N GLU A 91 30.15 18.23 -5.32
CA GLU A 91 30.72 16.88 -5.20
C GLU A 91 30.63 16.07 -6.51
N VAL A 92 29.82 16.49 -7.48
CA VAL A 92 29.64 15.82 -8.79
C VAL A 92 30.50 16.43 -9.90
N LEU A 93 31.10 17.61 -9.69
CA LEU A 93 31.75 18.42 -10.75
C LEU A 93 33.27 18.58 -10.55
N ASN A 94 33.97 17.54 -10.09
CA ASN A 94 35.43 17.58 -10.07
C ASN A 94 36.00 17.16 -11.43
N GLY A 95 36.25 18.15 -12.27
CA GLY A 95 37.06 18.01 -13.48
C GLY A 95 37.06 19.31 -14.28
N ASN A 96 38.09 20.13 -14.04
CA ASN A 96 38.57 21.31 -14.77
C ASN A 96 37.84 22.67 -14.60
N GLU A 97 38.65 23.62 -14.12
CA GLU A 97 38.43 25.06 -14.09
C GLU A 97 38.09 25.58 -15.50
N THR A 98 37.32 26.68 -15.59
CA THR A 98 37.71 27.93 -16.30
C THR A 98 36.56 28.96 -16.21
N VAL A 99 36.81 30.02 -15.42
CA VAL A 99 36.50 31.45 -15.69
C VAL A 99 35.03 31.94 -15.66
N LEU A 100 34.81 32.85 -14.70
CA LEU A 100 33.75 33.86 -14.63
C LEU A 100 33.74 34.77 -15.88
N PRO A 101 32.58 35.38 -16.22
CA PRO A 101 32.50 36.80 -15.89
C PRO A 101 31.14 37.26 -15.33
N ASP A 102 31.24 38.34 -14.56
CA ASP A 102 30.16 39.14 -13.98
C ASP A 102 29.13 39.62 -15.01
N THR A 103 27.85 39.66 -14.64
CA THR A 103 26.96 40.77 -15.03
C THR A 103 25.83 41.01 -14.01
N ASP A 104 25.67 42.30 -13.74
CA ASP A 104 24.65 43.06 -13.01
C ASP A 104 23.21 42.52 -12.89
N GLY A 105 22.68 42.66 -11.67
CA GLY A 105 21.56 43.57 -11.39
C GLY A 105 20.24 43.41 -12.17
N GLY A 106 19.25 42.78 -11.54
CA GLY A 106 17.86 42.81 -12.02
C GLY A 106 16.83 42.60 -10.91
N LYS A 107 16.38 43.69 -10.27
CA LYS A 107 15.14 43.76 -9.49
C LYS A 107 13.95 43.54 -10.43
N HIS A 108 13.05 42.61 -10.12
CA HIS A 108 11.69 42.66 -10.66
C HIS A 108 10.64 42.40 -9.57
N MET A 109 9.83 43.43 -9.37
CA MET A 109 8.57 43.45 -8.64
C MET A 109 7.46 42.85 -9.52
N SER A 110 6.55 42.11 -8.92
CA SER A 110 5.16 41.93 -9.34
C SER A 110 4.37 41.67 -8.06
N GLN A 111 3.80 42.71 -7.44
CA GLN A 111 2.45 43.23 -7.66
C GLN A 111 1.42 42.11 -7.74
N GLY A 112 0.64 42.00 -6.67
CA GLY A 112 -0.55 41.20 -6.60
C GLY A 112 -1.77 41.98 -7.08
N ASP A 113 -2.77 41.21 -7.45
CA ASP A 113 -4.05 41.68 -7.94
C ASP A 113 -5.13 40.92 -7.16
N ASP A 114 -5.59 41.59 -6.11
CA ASP A 114 -6.80 41.27 -5.37
C ASP A 114 -8.02 41.53 -6.27
N SER A 115 -8.61 40.47 -6.84
CA SER A 115 -9.99 40.52 -7.34
C SER A 115 -10.90 39.80 -6.35
N ALA A 116 -11.26 40.55 -5.31
CA ALA A 116 -12.29 40.21 -4.35
C ALA A 116 -13.68 40.20 -5.04
N SER A 117 -14.13 39.01 -5.45
CA SER A 117 -15.55 38.78 -5.75
C SER A 117 -16.26 38.32 -4.49
N SER A 118 -17.12 39.22 -4.01
CA SER A 118 -18.05 39.08 -2.90
C SER A 118 -18.76 37.72 -2.86
N CYS A 119 -18.56 36.95 -1.79
CA CYS A 119 -19.59 36.03 -1.31
C CYS A 119 -19.44 35.81 0.20
N SER A 120 -20.13 36.64 0.98
CA SER A 120 -20.32 36.43 2.41
C SER A 120 -21.29 35.26 2.59
N GLN A 121 -20.74 34.04 2.63
CA GLN A 121 -21.45 32.84 3.07
C GLN A 121 -20.64 32.19 4.19
N THR A 122 -21.07 32.53 5.41
CA THR A 122 -20.91 31.83 6.70
C THR A 122 -19.85 30.72 6.75
N ALA A 123 -18.79 30.93 7.54
CA ALA A 123 -17.74 29.93 7.81
C ALA A 123 -18.29 28.54 8.23
N ASP A 124 -19.47 28.52 8.85
CA ASP A 124 -20.16 27.28 9.26
C ASP A 124 -20.63 26.41 8.08
N THR A 125 -21.05 27.01 6.95
CA THR A 125 -21.44 26.25 5.75
C THR A 125 -20.24 25.63 5.04
N LEU A 126 -19.09 26.31 5.04
CA LEU A 126 -17.84 25.79 4.47
C LEU A 126 -17.28 24.63 5.33
N SER A 127 -17.35 24.77 6.65
CA SER A 127 -16.95 23.73 7.61
C SER A 127 -17.77 22.44 7.44
N ASN A 128 -19.10 22.56 7.35
CA ASN A 128 -19.98 21.41 7.11
C ASN A 128 -19.77 20.77 5.73
N LYS A 129 -19.51 21.57 4.70
CA LYS A 129 -19.21 21.06 3.34
C LYS A 129 -17.87 20.34 3.30
N ALA A 130 -16.86 20.84 4.00
CA ALA A 130 -15.54 20.20 4.10
C ALA A 130 -15.63 18.86 4.85
N GLN A 131 -16.39 18.79 5.94
CA GLN A 131 -16.63 17.54 6.66
C GLN A 131 -17.38 16.53 5.78
N SER A 132 -18.44 16.99 5.10
CA SER A 132 -19.17 16.17 4.13
C SER A 132 -18.24 15.62 3.05
N TRP A 133 -17.33 16.44 2.51
CA TRP A 133 -16.33 16.01 1.52
C TRP A 133 -15.37 14.95 2.06
N MET A 134 -14.83 15.13 3.27
CA MET A 134 -13.95 14.13 3.90
C MET A 134 -14.66 12.79 4.12
N ASP A 135 -15.95 12.80 4.44
CA ASP A 135 -16.72 11.59 4.68
C ASP A 135 -17.00 10.79 3.40
N PHE A 136 -17.15 11.45 2.24
CA PHE A 136 -17.44 10.75 0.98
C PHE A 136 -16.22 10.48 0.10
N LYS A 137 -15.12 11.25 0.26
CA LYS A 137 -13.87 11.06 -0.49
C LYS A 137 -13.37 9.60 -0.52
N PRO A 138 -13.45 8.81 0.58
CA PRO A 138 -13.04 7.41 0.55
C PRO A 138 -13.80 6.56 -0.46
N PHE A 139 -15.03 6.93 -0.82
CA PHE A 139 -15.91 6.18 -1.71
C PHE A 139 -15.66 6.46 -3.21
N LEU A 140 -14.90 7.50 -3.56
CA LEU A 140 -14.61 7.85 -4.95
C LEU A 140 -13.69 6.84 -5.66
N ASP A 141 -12.78 6.19 -4.92
CA ASP A 141 -11.69 5.39 -5.50
C ASP A 141 -11.72 3.89 -5.10
N VAL A 142 -12.68 3.47 -4.26
CA VAL A 142 -12.76 2.08 -3.74
C VAL A 142 -12.78 1.04 -4.86
N ASN A 143 -13.43 1.38 -5.99
CA ASN A 143 -13.66 0.48 -7.10
C ASN A 143 -12.78 0.74 -8.33
N ALA A 144 -11.76 1.61 -8.24
CA ALA A 144 -10.92 1.92 -9.40
C ALA A 144 -10.21 0.69 -9.97
N HIS A 145 -9.77 -0.23 -9.09
CA HIS A 145 -9.16 -1.50 -9.49
C HIS A 145 -10.09 -2.42 -10.32
N LEU A 146 -11.41 -2.20 -10.32
CA LEU A 146 -12.38 -2.98 -11.10
C LEU A 146 -12.60 -2.40 -12.51
N GLN A 147 -12.32 -1.11 -12.72
CA GLN A 147 -12.56 -0.40 -13.98
C GLN A 147 -11.60 -0.85 -15.10
N HIS A 148 -10.44 -1.39 -14.73
CA HIS A 148 -9.45 -1.89 -15.71
C HIS A 148 -9.64 -3.37 -16.07
N SER A 149 -10.82 -3.94 -15.78
CA SER A 149 -11.09 -5.32 -16.17
C SER A 149 -11.09 -5.45 -17.70
N SER A 150 -10.63 -6.60 -18.21
CA SER A 150 -10.55 -6.89 -19.65
C SER A 150 -11.85 -6.65 -20.42
N ARG A 151 -13.01 -6.60 -19.74
CA ARG A 151 -14.32 -6.30 -20.33
C ARG A 151 -14.50 -4.83 -20.73
N ASP A 152 -13.85 -3.88 -20.07
CA ASP A 152 -14.03 -2.46 -20.40
C ASP A 152 -13.31 -2.08 -21.70
N ILE A 153 -12.27 -2.82 -22.08
CA ILE A 153 -11.54 -2.69 -23.35
C ILE A 153 -12.45 -2.99 -24.56
N TYR A 154 -13.49 -3.82 -24.37
CA TYR A 154 -14.44 -4.18 -25.43
C TYR A 154 -15.73 -3.35 -25.39
N ARG A 155 -15.82 -2.34 -24.52
CA ARG A 155 -16.98 -1.46 -24.52
C ARG A 155 -17.04 -0.68 -25.84
N PRO A 156 -18.19 -0.63 -26.53
CA PRO A 156 -18.34 0.23 -27.69
C PRO A 156 -18.05 1.69 -27.32
N LYS A 157 -17.21 2.36 -28.12
CA LYS A 157 -16.87 3.77 -27.91
C LYS A 157 -18.12 4.63 -27.76
N THR A 158 -18.11 5.54 -26.79
CA THR A 158 -19.21 6.49 -26.59
C THR A 158 -19.28 7.50 -27.74
N LYS A 159 -20.42 8.18 -27.88
CA LYS A 159 -20.58 9.20 -28.94
C LYS A 159 -19.55 10.32 -28.83
N LEU A 160 -19.18 10.71 -27.60
CA LEU A 160 -18.23 11.78 -27.33
C LEU A 160 -16.80 11.34 -27.70
N GLU A 161 -16.41 10.12 -27.32
CA GLU A 161 -15.13 9.51 -27.74
C GLU A 161 -14.99 9.47 -29.28
N LYS A 162 -16.06 9.08 -29.99
CA LYS A 162 -16.06 9.10 -31.46
C LYS A 162 -15.93 10.50 -32.06
N GLN A 163 -16.42 11.53 -31.36
CA GLN A 163 -16.27 12.92 -31.81
C GLN A 163 -14.84 13.42 -31.58
N ILE A 164 -14.22 13.03 -30.45
CA ILE A 164 -12.80 13.28 -30.17
C ILE A 164 -11.92 12.63 -31.24
N ASP A 165 -12.15 11.35 -31.56
CA ASP A 165 -11.39 10.64 -32.61
C ASP A 165 -11.48 11.37 -33.96
N LYS A 166 -12.69 11.82 -34.34
CA LYS A 166 -12.90 12.58 -35.59
C LYS A 166 -12.17 13.92 -35.60
N ALA A 167 -12.22 14.67 -34.48
CA ALA A 167 -11.52 15.95 -34.38
C ALA A 167 -10.00 15.76 -34.54
N ILE A 168 -9.45 14.68 -33.96
CA ILE A 168 -8.04 14.30 -34.11
C ILE A 168 -7.72 13.91 -35.56
N GLU A 169 -8.56 13.10 -36.20
CA GLU A 169 -8.39 12.71 -37.62
C GLU A 169 -8.39 13.92 -38.56
N HIS A 170 -9.19 14.93 -38.25
CA HIS A 170 -9.26 16.19 -39.00
C HIS A 170 -8.15 17.19 -38.63
N GLY A 171 -7.34 16.91 -37.61
CA GLY A 171 -6.26 17.80 -37.14
C GLY A 171 -6.73 19.00 -36.31
N ASP A 172 -7.97 19.01 -35.84
CA ASP A 172 -8.52 20.06 -34.97
C ASP A 172 -8.35 19.68 -33.49
N PHE A 173 -7.15 19.96 -32.98
CA PHE A 173 -6.78 19.65 -31.60
C PHE A 173 -7.52 20.51 -30.56
N SER A 174 -7.87 21.76 -30.92
CA SER A 174 -8.59 22.66 -30.01
C SER A 174 -9.96 22.10 -29.66
N THR A 175 -10.70 21.63 -30.67
CA THR A 175 -12.01 21.01 -30.45
C THR A 175 -11.88 19.66 -29.75
N ALA A 176 -10.84 18.89 -30.05
CA ALA A 176 -10.58 17.61 -29.36
C ALA A 176 -10.34 17.79 -27.85
N GLU A 177 -9.59 18.83 -27.47
CA GLU A 177 -9.32 19.18 -26.07
C GLU A 177 -10.61 19.55 -25.33
N GLU A 178 -11.44 20.45 -25.89
CA GLU A 178 -12.72 20.83 -25.29
C GLU A 178 -13.64 19.62 -25.08
N LEU A 179 -13.72 18.73 -26.07
CA LEU A 179 -14.52 17.50 -25.98
C LEU A 179 -13.96 16.53 -24.93
N SER A 180 -12.63 16.47 -24.77
CA SER A 180 -11.97 15.66 -23.74
C SER A 180 -12.25 16.19 -22.34
N ASP A 181 -12.15 17.50 -22.12
CA ASP A 181 -12.49 18.13 -20.84
C ASP A 181 -13.95 17.89 -20.48
N HIS A 182 -14.84 18.01 -21.46
CA HIS A 182 -16.25 17.70 -21.26
C HIS A 182 -16.49 16.23 -20.91
N LEU A 183 -15.74 15.29 -21.53
CA LEU A 183 -15.78 13.87 -21.17
C LEU A 183 -15.34 13.67 -19.71
N ALA A 184 -14.23 14.28 -19.32
CA ALA A 184 -13.66 14.17 -17.98
C ALA A 184 -14.64 14.69 -16.89
N VAL A 185 -15.28 15.84 -17.13
CA VAL A 185 -16.29 16.41 -16.21
C VAL A 185 -17.48 15.46 -16.06
N ARG A 186 -17.96 14.88 -17.16
CA ARG A 186 -19.07 13.93 -17.14
C ARG A 186 -18.72 12.68 -16.34
N GLU A 187 -17.54 12.10 -16.59
CA GLU A 187 -17.08 10.91 -15.88
C GLU A 187 -16.86 11.18 -14.39
N LEU A 188 -16.33 12.35 -14.04
CA LEU A 188 -16.24 12.79 -12.64
C LEU A 188 -17.63 12.86 -12.01
N GLY A 189 -18.62 13.41 -12.71
CA GLY A 189 -20.01 13.43 -12.26
C GLY A 189 -20.56 12.04 -11.94
N THR A 190 -20.29 11.05 -12.81
CA THR A 190 -20.68 9.66 -12.56
C THR A 190 -20.00 9.07 -11.33
N LYS A 191 -18.70 9.31 -11.15
CA LYS A 191 -17.94 8.85 -9.96
C LYS A 191 -18.50 9.44 -8.66
N VAL A 192 -18.91 10.71 -8.68
CA VAL A 192 -19.53 11.37 -7.53
C VAL A 192 -20.88 10.74 -7.19
N VAL A 193 -21.73 10.49 -8.18
CA VAL A 193 -23.03 9.82 -7.97
C VAL A 193 -22.84 8.42 -7.39
N ASP A 194 -21.96 7.63 -7.98
CA ASP A 194 -21.66 6.26 -7.51
C ASP A 194 -21.11 6.26 -6.07
N ALA A 195 -20.24 7.22 -5.74
CA ALA A 195 -19.70 7.37 -4.39
C ALA A 195 -20.79 7.74 -3.36
N ILE A 196 -21.74 8.60 -3.73
CA ILE A 196 -22.89 8.94 -2.87
C ILE A 196 -23.74 7.70 -2.60
N ASP A 197 -24.02 6.91 -3.63
CA ASP A 197 -24.82 5.68 -3.49
C ASP A 197 -24.09 4.62 -2.67
N ALA A 198 -22.77 4.48 -2.85
CA ALA A 198 -21.93 3.61 -2.04
C ALA A 198 -21.94 4.01 -0.56
N LYS A 199 -21.84 5.31 -0.25
CA LYS A 199 -21.96 5.84 1.11
C LYS A 199 -23.32 5.50 1.73
N ARG A 200 -24.41 5.78 1.01
CA ARG A 200 -25.79 5.48 1.45
C ARG A 200 -25.98 3.99 1.74
N TYR A 201 -25.39 3.13 0.93
CA TYR A 201 -25.40 1.68 1.15
C TYR A 201 -24.61 1.29 2.40
N ALA A 202 -23.40 1.85 2.60
CA ALA A 202 -22.58 1.58 3.77
C ALA A 202 -23.29 1.97 5.08
N ASP A 203 -23.94 3.14 5.11
CA ASP A 203 -24.71 3.61 6.26
C ASP A 203 -25.91 2.72 6.56
N ARG A 204 -26.63 2.28 5.50
CA ARG A 204 -27.73 1.33 5.63
C ARG A 204 -27.25 0.01 6.23
N LYS A 205 -26.15 -0.53 5.69
CA LYS A 205 -25.54 -1.78 6.15
C LYS A 205 -25.08 -1.70 7.60
N LYS A 206 -24.53 -0.55 8.02
CA LYS A 206 -24.10 -0.30 9.40
C LYS A 206 -25.30 -0.33 10.36
N ARG A 207 -26.38 0.40 10.03
CA ARG A 207 -27.63 0.42 10.81
C ARG A 207 -28.26 -0.97 10.92
N GLU A 208 -28.32 -1.74 9.84
CA GLU A 208 -28.81 -3.12 9.87
C GLU A 208 -28.00 -4.01 10.82
N LYS A 209 -26.66 -3.92 10.78
CA LYS A 209 -25.77 -4.66 11.68
C LYS A 209 -25.98 -4.26 13.15
N GLU A 210 -26.18 -2.97 13.42
CA GLU A 210 -26.45 -2.47 14.78
C GLU A 210 -27.81 -2.97 15.30
N LEU A 211 -28.84 -2.94 14.46
CA LEU A 211 -30.16 -3.50 14.79
C LEU A 211 -30.08 -5.01 15.06
N LEU A 212 -29.32 -5.75 14.24
CA LEU A 212 -29.11 -7.18 14.45
C LEU A 212 -28.38 -7.46 15.77
N LYS A 213 -27.31 -6.71 16.07
CA LYS A 213 -26.59 -6.79 17.35
C LYS A 213 -27.49 -6.44 18.54
N ALA A 214 -28.33 -5.41 18.42
CA ALA A 214 -29.29 -5.05 19.47
C ALA A 214 -30.33 -6.14 19.70
N LYS A 215 -30.88 -6.75 18.65
CA LYS A 215 -31.77 -7.91 18.75
C LYS A 215 -31.07 -9.10 19.39
N GLN A 216 -29.83 -9.40 19.00
CA GLN A 216 -29.02 -10.46 19.61
C GLN A 216 -28.74 -10.21 21.09
N LYS A 217 -28.48 -8.97 21.51
CA LYS A 217 -28.30 -8.59 22.93
C LYS A 217 -29.59 -8.62 23.75
N LYS A 218 -30.74 -8.30 23.15
CA LYS A 218 -32.04 -8.45 23.83
C LYS A 218 -32.37 -9.92 24.05
N LYS A 219 -32.11 -10.75 23.04
CA LYS A 219 -32.15 -12.21 23.16
C LYS A 219 -31.12 -12.64 24.23
N LEU A 220 -29.87 -12.16 24.19
CA LEU A 220 -28.90 -12.08 25.32
C LEU A 220 -29.44 -12.19 26.76
N ASN A 221 -30.28 -11.21 27.06
CA ASN A 221 -30.69 -10.93 28.42
C ASN A 221 -31.91 -11.76 28.81
N TRP A 222 -32.79 -12.13 27.87
CA TRP A 222 -34.01 -12.89 28.19
C TRP A 222 -33.72 -14.28 28.77
N TRP A 223 -32.63 -14.91 28.32
CA TRP A 223 -32.31 -16.30 28.62
C TRP A 223 -31.44 -16.37 29.86
N LEU A 224 -30.62 -15.34 30.08
CA LEU A 224 -29.93 -15.13 31.35
C LEU A 224 -30.95 -14.88 32.46
N MET A 225 -31.95 -14.00 32.25
CA MET A 225 -33.02 -13.80 33.24
C MET A 225 -33.82 -15.07 33.50
N ARG A 226 -34.16 -15.82 32.44
CA ARG A 226 -34.90 -17.08 32.59
C ARG A 226 -34.11 -18.13 33.38
N MET A 227 -32.83 -18.34 33.06
CA MET A 227 -31.98 -19.29 33.81
C MET A 227 -31.78 -18.87 35.26
N ILE A 228 -31.61 -17.57 35.53
CA ILE A 228 -31.48 -17.06 36.90
C ILE A 228 -32.79 -17.28 37.68
N SER A 229 -33.94 -17.04 37.05
CA SER A 229 -35.25 -17.23 37.69
C SER A 229 -35.53 -18.71 38.00
N GLU A 230 -35.19 -19.62 37.07
CA GLU A 230 -35.31 -21.06 37.27
C GLU A 230 -34.33 -21.57 38.36
N ALA A 231 -33.12 -21.00 38.48
CA ALA A 231 -32.13 -21.40 39.49
C ALA A 231 -32.45 -20.89 40.91
N THR A 232 -33.22 -19.81 41.05
CA THR A 232 -33.66 -19.28 42.36
C THR A 232 -34.90 -19.98 42.94
N LEU A 233 -35.58 -20.81 42.14
CA LEU A 233 -36.80 -21.54 42.51
C LEU A 233 -36.56 -23.02 42.85
N ALA A 234 -35.32 -23.49 42.73
CA ALA A 234 -34.85 -24.83 43.09
C ALA A 234 -34.01 -24.79 44.37
#